data_AF-A0A857MJP3-F1
#
_entry.id   AF-A0A857MJP3-F1
#
_cell.length_a   1.000
_cell.length_b   1.000
_cell.length_c   1.000
_cell.angle_alpha   90.00
_cell.angle_beta   90.00
_cell.angle_gamma   90.00
#
_symmetry.space_group_name_H-M   'P 1'
#
loop_
_entity.id
_entity.type
_entity.pdbx_description
1 polymer ?
#
loop_
_entity_poly.entity_id
_entity_poly.type
_entity_poly.pdbx_seq_one_letter_code
_entity_poly.pdbx_strand_id
1 'polypeptide(L)'
;MRSGLVEIAGEKVYNVDTRDNDATQAEQDELFHEIMRHEHLSDPADKPVFTTDKAFLRSNGVLSDREIRVGLELGHIVCDPYPRSINGSSVDVTIGKQFYAAGEPHTTDTIFTPYDYEDTLRYYGIKDPETDFLTAEPWGAVLTKVKKQMGQRVLARYENEEQLSRIPAEHPMILLRPGERILAHTNEFIGILPPGTTSMQARSTTGRIGLSACYCAGWGDPGYINRWTMEIHNLNEKEFLPVPVGFRLAQIVFSMTGSVGTEYAQASGNYQAQNVVDLSYAHGLKQQRQETLRATKSQWHPSNMLPRAYKNEILPLEPVEGLQKGIA
;
A
#
# COMPACT_ATOMS: atom_id res chain seq x y z
N MET A 1 -36.45 7.11 -7.98
CA MET A 1 -35.13 6.49 -8.17
C MET A 1 -34.77 6.54 -9.66
N ARG A 2 -33.75 7.30 -10.07
CA ARG A 2 -33.23 7.26 -11.46
C ARG A 2 -32.08 6.26 -11.53
N SER A 3 -32.40 5.00 -11.24
CA SER A 3 -31.46 3.90 -11.38
C SER A 3 -31.42 3.43 -12.83
N GLY A 4 -30.24 3.02 -13.30
CA GLY A 4 -30.09 2.55 -14.68
C GLY A 4 -28.65 2.21 -15.05
N LEU A 5 -28.54 1.50 -16.17
CA LEU A 5 -27.26 1.13 -16.77
C LEU A 5 -26.60 2.35 -17.43
N VAL A 6 -25.33 2.58 -17.09
CA VAL A 6 -24.44 3.55 -17.71
C VAL A 6 -23.13 2.86 -18.06
N GLU A 7 -22.30 3.50 -18.88
CA GLU A 7 -20.95 3.02 -19.17
C GLU A 7 -19.92 3.90 -18.45
N ILE A 8 -19.04 3.29 -17.65
CA ILE A 8 -17.95 3.96 -16.93
C ILE A 8 -16.70 3.10 -17.09
N ALA A 9 -15.58 3.71 -17.51
CA ALA A 9 -14.33 3.00 -17.77
C ALA A 9 -14.45 1.79 -18.74
N GLY A 10 -15.42 1.84 -19.67
CA GLY A 10 -15.72 0.74 -20.60
C GLY A 10 -16.53 -0.41 -19.99
N GLU A 11 -16.97 -0.27 -18.73
CA GLU A 11 -17.76 -1.28 -18.02
C GLU A 11 -19.24 -0.90 -17.98
N LYS A 12 -20.12 -1.91 -18.07
CA LYS A 12 -21.54 -1.74 -17.75
C LYS A 12 -21.66 -1.50 -16.25
N VAL A 13 -22.16 -0.34 -15.85
CA VAL A 13 -22.35 0.04 -14.46
C VAL A 13 -23.83 0.28 -14.19
N TYR A 14 -24.37 -0.43 -13.21
CA TYR A 14 -25.71 -0.16 -12.70
C TYR A 14 -25.58 0.82 -11.53
N ASN A 15 -26.03 2.05 -11.76
CA ASN A 15 -25.99 3.07 -10.74
C ASN A 15 -27.33 3.17 -9.99
N VAL A 16 -27.29 3.04 -8.68
CA VAL A 16 -28.41 3.35 -7.78
C VAL A 16 -28.30 4.82 -7.39
N ASP A 17 -29.18 5.68 -7.93
CA ASP A 17 -29.24 7.11 -7.60
C ASP A 17 -30.27 7.36 -6.48
N THR A 18 -29.76 7.67 -5.30
CA THR A 18 -30.47 7.95 -4.06
C THR A 18 -30.55 9.43 -3.70
N ARG A 19 -29.92 10.32 -4.48
CA ARG A 19 -29.93 11.78 -4.20
C ARG A 19 -31.32 12.41 -4.20
N ASP A 20 -32.29 11.80 -4.88
CA ASP A 20 -33.68 12.26 -4.96
C ASP A 20 -34.65 11.43 -4.08
N ASN A 21 -34.15 10.51 -3.23
CA ASN A 21 -35.01 9.58 -2.48
C ASN A 21 -34.37 9.14 -1.15
N ASP A 22 -35.11 9.23 -0.03
CA ASP A 22 -34.69 8.76 1.32
C ASP A 22 -34.69 7.22 1.43
N ALA A 23 -34.22 6.52 0.39
CA ALA A 23 -34.16 5.06 0.39
C ALA A 23 -33.16 4.58 1.44
N THR A 24 -33.68 3.82 2.40
CA THR A 24 -32.89 3.21 3.47
C THR A 24 -31.86 2.23 2.91
N GLN A 25 -30.79 1.97 3.66
CA GLN A 25 -29.77 0.99 3.31
C GLN A 25 -30.37 -0.39 2.98
N ALA A 26 -31.42 -0.79 3.71
CA ALA A 26 -32.13 -2.06 3.49
C ALA A 26 -32.86 -2.10 2.13
N GLU A 27 -33.53 -1.01 1.72
CA GLU A 27 -34.19 -0.93 0.42
C GLU A 27 -33.18 -0.95 -0.74
N GLN A 28 -32.00 -0.37 -0.52
CA GLN A 28 -30.90 -0.42 -1.49
C GLN A 28 -30.32 -1.84 -1.63
N ASP A 29 -30.16 -2.55 -0.50
CA ASP A 29 -29.67 -3.94 -0.50
C ASP A 29 -30.70 -4.89 -1.10
N GLU A 30 -31.99 -4.68 -0.84
CA GLU A 30 -33.08 -5.45 -1.45
C GLU A 30 -33.10 -5.27 -2.96
N LEU A 31 -33.01 -4.04 -3.45
CA LEU A 31 -32.90 -3.73 -4.88
C LEU A 31 -31.65 -4.37 -5.50
N PHE A 32 -30.50 -4.29 -4.84
CA PHE A 32 -29.28 -4.97 -5.28
C PHE A 32 -29.51 -6.48 -5.44
N HIS A 33 -30.09 -7.12 -4.42
CA HIS A 33 -30.40 -8.54 -4.46
C HIS A 33 -31.47 -8.90 -5.50
N GLU A 34 -32.43 -8.01 -5.76
CA GLU A 34 -33.44 -8.18 -6.81
C GLU A 34 -32.79 -8.16 -8.20
N ILE A 35 -31.95 -7.17 -8.49
CA ILE A 35 -31.24 -7.06 -9.78
C ILE A 35 -30.33 -8.27 -10.00
N MET A 36 -29.59 -8.68 -8.97
CA MET A 36 -28.72 -9.86 -9.02
C MET A 36 -29.48 -11.18 -9.22
N ARG A 37 -30.78 -11.21 -8.92
CA ARG A 37 -31.68 -12.35 -9.14
C ARG A 37 -32.41 -12.30 -10.48
N HIS A 38 -32.76 -11.10 -10.98
CA HIS A 38 -33.63 -10.90 -12.14
C HIS A 38 -32.91 -10.84 -13.48
N GLU A 39 -31.66 -10.36 -13.52
CA GLU A 39 -30.91 -10.43 -14.78
C GLU A 39 -30.42 -11.87 -14.99
N HIS A 40 -30.91 -12.55 -16.02
CA HIS A 40 -30.47 -13.87 -16.48
C HIS A 40 -29.03 -13.84 -17.04
N LEU A 41 -28.08 -13.36 -16.24
CA LEU A 41 -26.68 -13.26 -16.59
C LEU A 41 -26.02 -14.59 -16.26
N SER A 42 -26.07 -15.50 -17.22
CA SER A 42 -25.43 -16.80 -17.13
C SER A 42 -23.90 -16.70 -17.08
N ASP A 43 -23.33 -15.63 -17.66
CA ASP A 43 -21.91 -15.34 -17.61
C ASP A 43 -21.61 -14.29 -16.52
N PRO A 44 -20.74 -14.58 -15.53
CA PRO A 44 -20.27 -13.59 -14.56
C PRO A 44 -19.69 -12.32 -15.19
N ALA A 45 -19.14 -12.38 -16.41
CA ALA A 45 -18.60 -11.23 -17.13
C ALA A 45 -19.69 -10.23 -17.57
N ASP A 46 -20.93 -10.67 -17.74
CA ASP A 46 -22.03 -9.80 -18.16
C ASP A 46 -22.67 -9.04 -16.98
N LYS A 47 -22.31 -9.38 -15.75
CA LYS A 47 -22.79 -8.68 -14.54
C LYS A 47 -22.31 -7.24 -14.51
N PRO A 48 -23.21 -6.26 -14.27
CA PRO A 48 -22.80 -4.88 -14.16
C PRO A 48 -22.01 -4.66 -12.87
N VAL A 49 -21.11 -3.68 -12.87
CA VAL A 49 -20.53 -3.14 -11.64
C VAL A 49 -21.60 -2.29 -10.95
N PHE A 50 -21.72 -2.39 -9.63
CA PHE A 50 -22.73 -1.66 -8.88
C PHE A 50 -22.15 -0.45 -8.18
N THR A 51 -22.82 0.69 -8.35
CA THR A 51 -22.46 1.94 -7.67
C THR A 51 -23.66 2.58 -7.00
N THR A 52 -23.43 3.33 -5.93
CA THR A 52 -24.42 4.22 -5.32
C THR A 52 -24.02 5.68 -5.57
N ASP A 53 -24.98 6.51 -6.02
CA ASP A 53 -24.83 7.93 -6.32
C ASP A 53 -23.67 8.30 -7.25
N LYS A 54 -23.24 7.33 -8.08
CA LYS A 54 -22.04 7.41 -8.94
C LYS A 54 -20.77 7.75 -8.14
N ALA A 55 -20.77 7.42 -6.86
CA ALA A 55 -19.76 7.83 -5.91
C ALA A 55 -19.08 6.63 -5.22
N PHE A 56 -19.86 5.61 -4.88
CA PHE A 56 -19.37 4.49 -4.09
C PHE A 56 -19.53 3.16 -4.82
N LEU A 57 -18.50 2.32 -4.71
CA LEU A 57 -18.61 0.91 -5.09
C LEU A 57 -19.41 0.15 -4.04
N ARG A 58 -20.32 -0.72 -4.48
CA ARG A 58 -21.02 -1.68 -3.63
C ARG A 58 -20.43 -3.05 -3.87
N SER A 59 -19.75 -3.61 -2.87
CA SER A 59 -19.20 -4.95 -2.93
C SER A 59 -19.18 -5.59 -1.54
N ASN A 60 -19.48 -6.89 -1.46
CA ASN A 60 -19.47 -7.65 -0.21
C ASN A 60 -18.12 -8.34 0.07
N GLY A 61 -17.03 -7.85 -0.55
CA GLY A 61 -15.72 -8.46 -0.41
C GLY A 61 -14.60 -7.69 -1.11
N VAL A 62 -13.66 -8.44 -1.68
CA VAL A 62 -12.54 -7.90 -2.45
C VAL A 62 -13.03 -7.39 -3.81
N LEU A 63 -12.60 -6.19 -4.19
CA LEU A 63 -12.93 -5.60 -5.47
C LEU A 63 -12.21 -6.33 -6.62
N SER A 64 -12.97 -6.66 -7.66
CA SER A 64 -12.50 -7.15 -8.95
C SER A 64 -11.76 -6.06 -9.73
N ASP A 65 -11.02 -6.47 -10.76
CA ASP A 65 -10.39 -5.54 -11.70
C ASP A 65 -11.38 -4.57 -12.36
N ARG A 66 -12.58 -5.03 -12.69
CA ARG A 66 -13.67 -4.22 -13.24
C ARG A 66 -14.13 -3.14 -12.25
N GLU A 67 -14.39 -3.53 -11.00
CA GLU A 67 -14.71 -2.60 -9.92
C GLU A 67 -13.55 -1.62 -9.65
N ILE A 68 -12.30 -2.09 -9.73
CA ILE A 68 -11.12 -1.23 -9.57
C ILE A 68 -11.06 -0.16 -10.67
N ARG A 69 -11.28 -0.53 -11.94
CA ARG A 69 -11.31 0.42 -13.06
C ARG A 69 -12.40 1.47 -12.88
N VAL A 70 -13.61 1.03 -12.54
CA VAL A 70 -14.74 1.94 -12.26
C VAL A 70 -14.40 2.85 -11.06
N GLY A 71 -13.86 2.28 -9.97
CA GLY A 71 -13.46 3.03 -8.78
C GLY A 71 -12.40 4.10 -9.05
N LEU A 72 -11.42 3.81 -9.92
CA LEU A 72 -10.41 4.77 -10.36
C LEU A 72 -11.03 5.91 -11.18
N GLU A 73 -11.95 5.60 -12.10
CA GLU A 73 -12.63 6.61 -12.93
C GLU A 73 -13.52 7.53 -12.09
N LEU A 74 -14.24 6.96 -11.13
CA LEU A 74 -15.05 7.71 -10.17
C LEU A 74 -14.19 8.52 -9.18
N GLY A 75 -12.94 8.11 -8.96
CA GLY A 75 -12.04 8.68 -7.97
C GLY A 75 -12.32 8.19 -6.53
N HIS A 76 -13.08 7.11 -6.39
CA HIS A 76 -13.25 6.38 -5.13
C HIS A 76 -11.97 5.64 -4.76
N ILE A 77 -11.27 5.09 -5.76
CA ILE A 77 -9.89 4.60 -5.66
C ILE A 77 -8.97 5.69 -6.19
N VAL A 78 -7.90 5.98 -5.46
CA VAL A 78 -6.87 6.93 -5.88
C VAL A 78 -5.58 6.16 -6.11
N CYS A 79 -4.96 6.35 -7.27
CA CYS A 79 -3.63 5.85 -7.56
C CYS A 79 -2.90 6.83 -8.49
N ASP A 80 -1.79 7.37 -8.04
CA ASP A 80 -0.93 8.24 -8.83
C ASP A 80 0.55 7.85 -8.72
N PRO A 81 1.24 7.57 -9.85
CA PRO A 81 0.70 7.58 -11.23
C PRO A 81 -0.39 6.51 -11.44
N TYR A 82 -1.19 6.67 -12.50
CA TYR A 82 -2.23 5.69 -12.83
C TYR A 82 -1.65 4.27 -12.92
N PRO A 83 -2.34 3.22 -12.41
CA PRO A 83 -1.83 1.87 -12.36
C PRO A 83 -1.33 1.37 -13.71
N ARG A 84 -0.11 0.82 -13.74
CA ARG A 84 0.40 0.12 -14.93
C ARG A 84 -0.18 -1.28 -15.10
N SER A 85 -0.62 -1.89 -14.01
CA SER A 85 -1.19 -3.24 -14.00
C SER A 85 -2.34 -3.31 -13.01
N ILE A 86 -3.54 -3.52 -13.53
CA ILE A 86 -4.73 -3.89 -12.78
C ILE A 86 -4.94 -5.38 -13.06
N ASN A 87 -4.79 -6.19 -12.03
CA ASN A 87 -4.99 -7.64 -12.08
C ASN A 87 -6.40 -7.96 -11.55
N GLY A 88 -6.84 -9.21 -11.73
CA GLY A 88 -8.23 -9.66 -11.44
C GLY A 88 -8.84 -9.20 -10.11
N SER A 89 -8.05 -8.90 -9.07
CA SER A 89 -8.54 -8.35 -7.81
C SER A 89 -7.53 -7.45 -7.07
N SER A 90 -6.58 -6.86 -7.79
CA SER A 90 -5.49 -6.08 -7.18
C SER A 90 -4.81 -5.12 -8.16
N VAL A 91 -4.09 -4.15 -7.61
CA VAL A 91 -3.20 -3.25 -8.37
C VAL A 91 -1.75 -3.55 -7.99
N ASP A 92 -0.88 -3.85 -8.95
CA ASP A 92 0.55 -3.98 -8.67
C ASP A 92 1.15 -2.60 -8.37
N VAL A 93 1.97 -2.53 -7.33
CA VAL A 93 2.72 -1.32 -6.94
C VAL A 93 4.22 -1.58 -7.04
N THR A 94 4.97 -0.51 -7.28
CA THR A 94 6.39 -0.59 -7.57
C THR A 94 7.23 0.04 -6.47
N ILE A 95 8.43 -0.50 -6.22
CA ILE A 95 9.34 0.03 -5.20
C ILE A 95 9.95 1.37 -5.63
N GLY A 96 9.99 2.32 -4.70
CA GLY A 96 10.62 3.63 -4.84
C GLY A 96 12.14 3.63 -4.64
N LYS A 97 12.74 4.81 -4.78
CA LYS A 97 14.20 4.97 -4.76
C LYS A 97 14.77 5.31 -3.38
N GLN A 98 13.99 5.91 -2.48
CA GLN A 98 14.46 6.27 -1.15
C GLN A 98 14.15 5.16 -0.14
N PHE A 99 15.07 4.94 0.79
CA PHE A 99 14.93 3.91 1.82
C PHE A 99 15.78 4.20 3.06
N TYR A 100 15.53 3.47 4.14
CA TYR A 100 16.38 3.41 5.34
C TYR A 100 16.80 1.96 5.58
N ALA A 101 18.06 1.75 5.98
CA ALA A 101 18.51 0.45 6.47
C ALA A 101 18.03 0.22 7.90
N ALA A 102 17.48 -0.95 8.21
CA ALA A 102 16.89 -1.25 9.50
C ALA A 102 17.85 -2.06 10.38
N GLY A 103 18.64 -1.38 11.21
CA GLY A 103 19.67 -2.00 12.03
C GLY A 103 20.77 -2.71 11.23
N GLU A 104 21.72 -3.31 11.93
CA GLU A 104 22.71 -4.19 11.32
C GLU A 104 22.35 -5.66 11.55
N PRO A 105 22.27 -6.48 10.49
CA PRO A 105 22.08 -7.92 10.64
C PRO A 105 23.16 -8.51 11.56
N HIS A 106 22.73 -9.36 12.51
CA HIS A 106 23.60 -10.15 13.39
C HIS A 106 24.41 -9.38 14.45
N THR A 107 24.06 -8.13 14.74
CA THR A 107 24.59 -7.42 15.93
C THR A 107 23.68 -7.69 17.13
N THR A 108 24.24 -8.18 18.24
CA THR A 108 23.52 -8.44 19.51
C THR A 108 23.92 -7.49 20.63
N ASP A 109 24.68 -6.45 20.30
CA ASP A 109 25.36 -5.62 21.30
C ASP A 109 24.47 -4.52 21.87
N THR A 110 23.28 -4.30 21.28
CA THR A 110 22.35 -3.25 21.72
C THR A 110 20.91 -3.73 21.76
N ILE A 111 20.13 -3.17 22.68
CA ILE A 111 18.68 -3.28 22.69
C ILE A 111 18.11 -2.17 21.81
N PHE A 112 17.05 -2.47 21.06
CA PHE A 112 16.27 -1.45 20.34
C PHE A 112 14.96 -1.20 21.09
N THR A 113 14.75 0.03 21.54
CA THR A 113 13.54 0.51 22.19
C THR A 113 12.76 1.43 21.24
N PRO A 114 11.83 0.90 20.42
CA PRO A 114 11.07 1.70 19.45
C PRO A 114 10.12 2.73 20.10
N TYR A 115 9.97 2.66 21.42
CA TYR A 115 9.17 3.57 22.24
C TYR A 115 9.93 4.86 22.61
N ASP A 116 11.22 4.94 22.25
CA ASP A 116 12.02 6.15 22.36
C ASP A 116 12.34 6.70 20.96
N TYR A 117 12.20 8.03 20.80
CA TYR A 117 12.40 8.69 19.52
C TYR A 117 13.86 8.63 19.06
N GLU A 118 14.80 8.94 19.95
CA GLU A 118 16.23 8.99 19.64
C GLU A 118 16.77 7.58 19.36
N ASP A 119 16.31 6.57 20.11
CA ASP A 119 16.70 5.18 19.88
C ASP A 119 16.13 4.64 18.56
N THR A 120 14.95 5.12 18.14
CA THR A 120 14.42 4.86 16.79
C THR A 120 15.33 5.44 15.71
N LEU A 121 15.76 6.70 15.84
CA LEU A 121 16.69 7.29 14.88
C LEU A 121 18.03 6.54 14.86
N ARG A 122 18.59 6.22 16.04
CA ARG A 122 19.81 5.42 16.17
C ARG A 122 19.69 4.07 15.46
N TYR A 123 18.58 3.35 15.64
CA TYR A 123 18.36 2.04 15.04
C TYR A 123 18.41 2.07 13.51
N TYR A 124 17.92 3.15 12.89
CA TYR A 124 17.99 3.38 11.45
C TYR A 124 19.27 4.12 11.00
N GLY A 125 20.20 4.41 11.91
CA GLY A 125 21.45 5.11 11.62
C GLY A 125 21.27 6.58 11.24
N ILE A 126 20.18 7.21 11.69
CA ILE A 126 19.77 8.56 11.32
C ILE A 126 20.28 9.57 12.36
N LYS A 127 20.90 10.65 11.90
CA LYS A 127 21.22 11.84 12.72
C LYS A 127 20.26 12.98 12.45
N ASP A 128 19.86 13.13 11.18
CA ASP A 128 18.85 14.08 10.73
C ASP A 128 17.80 13.35 9.86
N PRO A 129 16.56 13.17 10.33
CA PRO A 129 15.52 12.46 9.58
C PRO A 129 15.14 13.15 8.27
N GLU A 130 15.42 14.45 8.13
CA GLU A 130 15.12 15.21 6.93
C GLU A 130 16.14 15.00 5.81
N THR A 131 17.32 14.44 6.12
CA THR A 131 18.41 14.33 5.13
C THR A 131 19.07 12.96 5.07
N ASP A 132 19.08 12.18 6.16
CA ASP A 132 19.80 10.90 6.26
C ASP A 132 19.00 9.69 5.71
N PHE A 133 18.22 9.88 4.64
CA PHE A 133 17.67 8.75 3.89
C PHE A 133 18.65 8.29 2.81
N LEU A 134 18.68 6.98 2.54
CA LEU A 134 19.46 6.41 1.45
C LEU A 134 18.68 6.56 0.14
N THR A 135 19.41 6.66 -0.97
CA THR A 135 18.84 6.67 -2.32
C THR A 135 19.49 5.57 -3.15
N ALA A 136 18.68 4.83 -3.89
CA ALA A 136 19.13 3.80 -4.83
C ALA A 136 20.18 4.36 -5.81
N GLU A 137 21.23 3.59 -6.06
CA GLU A 137 22.36 4.00 -6.87
C GLU A 137 22.31 3.34 -8.26
N PRO A 138 22.92 3.94 -9.29
CA PRO A 138 23.08 3.30 -10.59
C PRO A 138 23.74 1.91 -10.44
N TRP A 139 23.18 0.91 -11.12
CA TRP A 139 23.62 -0.47 -11.00
C TRP A 139 25.12 -0.66 -11.23
N GLY A 140 25.72 0.04 -12.18
CA GLY A 140 27.16 0.00 -12.44
C GLY A 140 27.98 0.43 -11.20
N ALA A 141 27.54 1.47 -10.49
CA ALA A 141 28.21 1.93 -9.27
C ALA A 141 28.05 0.93 -8.12
N VAL A 142 26.85 0.34 -7.98
CA VAL A 142 26.60 -0.73 -7.01
C VAL A 142 27.54 -1.91 -7.27
N LEU A 143 27.65 -2.36 -8.53
CA LEU A 143 28.55 -3.44 -8.92
C LEU A 143 30.01 -3.14 -8.60
N THR A 144 30.49 -1.92 -8.86
CA THR A 144 31.85 -1.52 -8.47
C THR A 144 32.07 -1.68 -6.96
N LYS A 145 31.10 -1.27 -6.14
CA LYS A 145 31.18 -1.41 -4.67
C LYS A 145 31.20 -2.87 -4.23
N VAL A 146 30.33 -3.71 -4.79
CA VAL A 146 30.29 -5.14 -4.46
C VAL A 146 31.60 -5.82 -4.85
N LYS A 147 32.12 -5.57 -6.05
CA LYS A 147 33.42 -6.11 -6.50
C LYS A 147 34.56 -5.69 -5.57
N LYS A 148 34.55 -4.45 -5.08
CA LYS A 148 35.55 -3.96 -4.13
C LYS A 148 35.46 -4.65 -2.77
N GLN A 149 34.25 -4.91 -2.28
CA GLN A 149 34.02 -5.50 -0.96
C GLN A 149 34.20 -7.04 -0.95
N MET A 150 33.75 -7.72 -2.01
CA MET A 150 33.60 -9.17 -2.04
C MET A 150 34.54 -9.87 -3.05
N GLY A 151 35.30 -9.09 -3.82
CA GLY A 151 36.16 -9.59 -4.90
C GLY A 151 35.38 -10.14 -6.09
N GLN A 152 36.07 -10.83 -7.00
CA GLN A 152 35.45 -11.42 -8.21
C GLN A 152 34.54 -12.62 -7.92
N ARG A 153 34.55 -13.18 -6.69
CA ARG A 153 33.77 -14.38 -6.33
C ARG A 153 32.26 -14.17 -6.46
N VAL A 154 31.77 -12.94 -6.27
CA VAL A 154 30.34 -12.61 -6.43
C VAL A 154 29.88 -12.77 -7.88
N LEU A 155 30.82 -12.65 -8.84
CA LEU A 155 30.57 -12.81 -10.27
C LEU A 155 30.94 -14.20 -10.78
N ALA A 156 31.49 -15.09 -9.94
CA ALA A 156 32.02 -16.38 -10.38
C ALA A 156 30.96 -17.30 -11.03
N ARG A 157 29.68 -17.01 -10.83
CA ARG A 157 28.55 -17.73 -11.46
C ARG A 157 28.11 -17.14 -12.81
N TYR A 158 28.71 -16.04 -13.25
CA TYR A 158 28.34 -15.32 -14.47
C TYR A 158 29.55 -15.24 -15.41
N GLU A 159 29.34 -15.45 -16.71
CA GLU A 159 30.42 -15.40 -17.70
C GLU A 159 30.84 -13.95 -17.98
N ASN A 160 29.91 -13.00 -17.85
CA ASN A 160 30.14 -11.57 -18.00
C ASN A 160 29.11 -10.73 -17.22
N GLU A 161 29.31 -9.42 -17.16
CA GLU A 161 28.47 -8.49 -16.40
C GLU A 161 27.08 -8.27 -17.02
N GLU A 162 26.91 -8.46 -18.34
CA GLU A 162 25.61 -8.33 -19.01
C GLU A 162 24.64 -9.45 -18.60
N GLN A 163 25.15 -10.65 -18.33
CA GLN A 163 24.36 -11.79 -17.85
C GLN A 163 23.84 -11.60 -16.43
N LEU A 164 24.49 -10.76 -15.62
CA LEU A 164 24.20 -10.59 -14.21
C LEU A 164 22.84 -9.93 -13.95
N SER A 165 22.38 -9.03 -14.82
CA SER A 165 21.20 -8.22 -14.49
C SER A 165 20.15 -8.06 -15.58
N ARG A 166 20.43 -8.25 -16.88
CA ARG A 166 19.55 -7.77 -17.98
C ARG A 166 19.05 -6.32 -17.77
N ILE A 167 19.69 -5.56 -16.87
CA ILE A 167 19.26 -4.26 -16.37
C ILE A 167 20.39 -3.28 -16.69
N PRO A 168 20.07 -2.12 -17.28
CA PRO A 168 21.08 -1.14 -17.67
C PRO A 168 21.94 -0.65 -16.49
N ALA A 169 23.20 -0.29 -16.76
CA ALA A 169 24.16 0.14 -15.74
C ALA A 169 23.74 1.43 -15.03
N GLU A 170 22.96 2.28 -15.71
CA GLU A 170 22.39 3.52 -15.20
C GLU A 170 21.11 3.31 -14.37
N HIS A 171 20.50 2.13 -14.42
CA HIS A 171 19.23 1.88 -13.73
C HIS A 171 19.44 1.91 -12.20
N PRO A 172 18.61 2.65 -11.45
CA PRO A 172 18.73 2.72 -10.00
C PRO A 172 18.38 1.38 -9.33
N MET A 173 19.26 0.91 -8.45
CA MET A 173 19.18 -0.38 -7.78
C MET A 173 19.39 -0.22 -6.27
N ILE A 174 18.66 -1.02 -5.50
CA ILE A 174 18.90 -1.24 -4.08
C ILE A 174 19.49 -2.64 -3.95
N LEU A 175 20.67 -2.77 -3.33
CA LEU A 175 21.28 -4.07 -3.09
C LEU A 175 21.03 -4.48 -1.64
N LEU A 176 20.33 -5.60 -1.46
CA LEU A 176 20.08 -6.17 -0.13
C LEU A 176 21.07 -7.29 0.17
N ARG A 177 21.72 -7.20 1.33
CA ARG A 177 22.52 -8.29 1.91
C ARG A 177 21.60 -9.42 2.38
N PRO A 178 22.13 -10.64 2.56
CA PRO A 178 21.40 -11.70 3.24
C PRO A 178 20.91 -11.26 4.62
N GLY A 179 19.62 -11.46 4.93
CA GLY A 179 19.02 -11.07 6.21
C GLY A 179 18.88 -9.55 6.42
N GLU A 180 19.16 -8.72 5.41
CA GLU A 180 19.00 -7.28 5.53
C GLU A 180 17.54 -6.87 5.37
N ARG A 181 17.12 -5.98 6.27
CA ARG A 181 15.83 -5.33 6.25
C ARG A 181 15.99 -3.84 5.96
N ILE A 182 15.10 -3.31 5.14
CA ILE A 182 15.00 -1.88 4.86
C ILE A 182 13.55 -1.42 5.01
N LEU A 183 13.38 -0.13 5.29
CA LEU A 183 12.13 0.57 5.06
C LEU A 183 12.23 1.29 3.72
N ALA A 184 11.40 0.89 2.77
CA ALA A 184 11.25 1.57 1.49
C ALA A 184 9.81 2.04 1.34
N HIS A 185 9.44 2.53 0.16
CA HIS A 185 8.09 2.99 -0.12
C HIS A 185 7.63 2.59 -1.52
N THR A 186 6.31 2.58 -1.76
CA THR A 186 5.76 2.49 -3.11
C THR A 186 6.09 3.72 -3.94
N ASN A 187 6.14 3.58 -5.28
CA ASN A 187 6.18 4.71 -6.19
C ASN A 187 4.85 5.45 -6.25
N GLU A 188 3.78 4.70 -6.08
CA GLU A 188 2.41 5.14 -6.19
C GLU A 188 1.93 5.74 -4.87
N PHE A 189 1.23 6.88 -4.95
CA PHE A 189 0.30 7.32 -3.92
C PHE A 189 -1.02 6.61 -4.18
N ILE A 190 -1.34 5.62 -3.35
CA ILE A 190 -2.43 4.68 -3.62
C ILE A 190 -3.28 4.43 -2.38
N GLY A 191 -4.59 4.32 -2.58
CA GLY A 191 -5.55 4.07 -1.53
C GLY A 191 -6.99 4.11 -2.03
N ILE A 192 -7.93 4.08 -1.10
CA ILE A 192 -9.36 4.11 -1.37
C ILE A 192 -10.05 5.00 -0.32
N LEU A 193 -11.07 5.72 -0.76
CA LEU A 193 -11.91 6.50 0.14
C LEU A 193 -12.81 5.60 0.98
N PRO A 194 -13.25 6.05 2.17
CA PRO A 194 -14.25 5.32 2.94
C PRO A 194 -15.55 5.17 2.13
N PRO A 195 -16.30 4.07 2.31
CA PRO A 195 -16.08 2.97 3.24
C PRO A 195 -15.14 1.89 2.70
N GLY A 196 -14.23 2.20 1.78
CA GLY A 196 -13.20 1.29 1.32
C GLY A 196 -12.04 1.14 2.30
N THR A 197 -11.39 -0.02 2.28
CA THR A 197 -10.11 -0.32 2.94
C THR A 197 -9.18 -1.03 1.96
N THR A 198 -7.91 -1.15 2.34
CA THR A 198 -6.87 -1.71 1.48
C THR A 198 -5.97 -2.67 2.25
N SER A 199 -5.37 -3.61 1.53
CA SER A 199 -4.28 -4.42 2.06
C SER A 199 -3.16 -4.56 1.04
N MET A 200 -1.92 -4.28 1.47
CA MET A 200 -0.72 -4.56 0.71
C MET A 200 -0.28 -6.01 0.93
N GLN A 201 0.02 -6.70 -0.16
CA GLN A 201 0.56 -8.06 -0.15
C GLN A 201 1.76 -8.17 -1.08
N ALA A 202 2.76 -8.96 -0.71
CA ALA A 202 3.82 -9.32 -1.65
C ALA A 202 3.24 -10.08 -2.85
N ARG A 203 3.79 -9.85 -4.05
CA ARG A 203 3.43 -10.68 -5.21
C ARG A 203 4.03 -12.08 -5.04
N SER A 204 3.39 -13.09 -5.62
CA SER A 204 3.88 -14.47 -5.51
C SER A 204 5.33 -14.61 -6.01
N THR A 205 5.68 -13.94 -7.12
CA THR A 205 7.07 -13.90 -7.61
C THR A 205 8.04 -13.33 -6.58
N THR A 206 7.65 -12.25 -5.88
CA THR A 206 8.45 -11.61 -4.84
C THR A 206 8.70 -12.57 -3.67
N GLY A 207 7.66 -13.25 -3.20
CA GLY A 207 7.81 -14.25 -2.14
C GLY A 207 8.70 -15.43 -2.56
N ARG A 208 8.58 -15.90 -3.81
CA ARG A 208 9.34 -17.05 -4.33
C ARG A 208 10.84 -16.77 -4.51
N ILE A 209 11.26 -15.51 -4.58
CA ILE A 209 12.68 -15.12 -4.60
C ILE A 209 13.22 -14.80 -3.20
N GLY A 210 12.44 -15.05 -2.14
CA GLY A 210 12.86 -14.77 -0.76
C GLY A 210 12.85 -13.29 -0.43
N LEU A 211 11.89 -12.52 -0.94
CA LEU A 211 11.74 -11.10 -0.63
C LEU A 211 10.36 -10.82 -0.01
N SER A 212 10.32 -10.07 1.09
CA SER A 212 9.06 -9.56 1.67
C SER A 212 8.73 -8.16 1.16
N ALA A 213 7.45 -7.80 1.19
CA ALA A 213 6.96 -6.44 0.94
C ALA A 213 6.48 -5.75 2.22
N CYS A 214 5.84 -6.55 3.08
CA CYS A 214 5.34 -6.24 4.41
C CYS A 214 5.38 -7.56 5.19
N TYR A 215 5.67 -7.50 6.49
CA TYR A 215 5.63 -8.70 7.34
C TYR A 215 4.21 -8.98 7.82
N CYS A 216 3.68 -8.07 8.62
CA CYS A 216 2.38 -8.21 9.26
C CYS A 216 1.58 -6.90 9.28
N ALA A 217 2.14 -5.79 8.77
CA ALA A 217 1.53 -4.47 8.76
C ALA A 217 1.11 -4.01 7.34
N GLY A 218 0.52 -4.92 6.56
CA GLY A 218 0.01 -4.64 5.22
C GLY A 218 -1.43 -4.14 5.20
N TRP A 219 -1.95 -3.52 6.27
CA TRP A 219 -3.35 -3.08 6.35
C TRP A 219 -3.44 -1.55 6.21
N GLY A 220 -4.38 -1.09 5.40
CA GLY A 220 -4.64 0.32 5.15
C GLY A 220 -6.04 0.68 5.60
N ASP A 221 -6.11 1.48 6.66
CA ASP A 221 -7.36 1.91 7.25
C ASP A 221 -8.22 2.72 6.26
N PRO A 222 -9.55 2.75 6.46
CA PRO A 222 -10.46 3.49 5.60
C PRO A 222 -10.07 4.96 5.42
N GLY A 223 -9.93 5.38 4.15
CA GLY A 223 -9.49 6.72 3.76
C GLY A 223 -7.97 6.93 3.74
N TYR A 224 -7.17 5.89 3.99
CA TYR A 224 -5.72 5.97 3.82
C TYR A 224 -5.33 6.04 2.34
N ILE A 225 -4.70 7.14 1.95
CA ILE A 225 -4.18 7.41 0.60
C ILE A 225 -2.82 8.08 0.75
N ASN A 226 -1.75 7.30 0.56
CA ASN A 226 -0.38 7.82 0.59
C ASN A 226 0.56 6.88 -0.20
N ARG A 227 1.86 7.19 -0.20
CA ARG A 227 2.88 6.16 -0.47
C ARG A 227 2.93 5.21 0.71
N TRP A 228 2.85 3.92 0.41
CA TRP A 228 2.90 2.87 1.41
C TRP A 228 4.34 2.58 1.78
N THR A 229 4.62 2.56 3.08
CA THR A 229 5.89 2.05 3.60
C THR A 229 5.96 0.54 3.36
N MET A 230 7.10 0.08 2.85
CA MET A 230 7.39 -1.31 2.56
C MET A 230 8.47 -1.81 3.52
N GLU A 231 8.18 -2.89 4.24
CA GLU A 231 9.11 -3.57 5.16
C GLU A 231 9.81 -4.69 4.37
N ILE A 232 10.76 -4.28 3.54
CA ILE A 232 11.44 -5.19 2.63
C ILE A 232 12.56 -5.89 3.38
N HIS A 233 12.58 -7.22 3.30
CA HIS A 233 13.65 -8.03 3.87
C HIS A 233 14.04 -9.10 2.88
N ASN A 234 15.35 -9.23 2.66
CA ASN A 234 15.93 -10.35 1.98
C ASN A 234 15.98 -11.57 2.90
N LEU A 235 15.00 -12.46 2.74
CA LEU A 235 14.88 -13.73 3.48
C LEU A 235 15.90 -14.79 3.05
N ASN A 236 16.70 -14.52 2.01
CA ASN A 236 17.78 -15.42 1.65
C ASN A 236 18.91 -15.34 2.68
N GLU A 237 19.44 -16.49 3.08
CA GLU A 237 20.46 -16.58 4.14
C GLU A 237 21.89 -16.29 3.63
N LYS A 238 22.13 -16.42 2.32
CA LYS A 238 23.49 -16.37 1.75
C LYS A 238 23.63 -15.57 0.46
N GLU A 239 22.51 -15.15 -0.12
CA GLU A 239 22.50 -14.51 -1.44
C GLU A 239 22.13 -13.04 -1.31
N PHE A 240 22.92 -12.19 -1.96
CA PHE A 240 22.58 -10.78 -2.14
C PHE A 240 21.47 -10.66 -3.17
N LEU A 241 20.54 -9.74 -2.93
CA LEU A 241 19.39 -9.54 -3.81
C LEU A 241 19.41 -8.11 -4.37
N PRO A 242 19.76 -7.92 -5.66
CA PRO A 242 19.62 -6.63 -6.32
C PRO A 242 18.13 -6.40 -6.65
N VAL A 243 17.56 -5.35 -6.08
CA VAL A 243 16.17 -4.93 -6.27
C VAL A 243 16.14 -3.69 -7.16
N PRO A 244 15.61 -3.79 -8.40
CA PRO A 244 15.52 -2.64 -9.29
C PRO A 244 14.45 -1.68 -8.80
N VAL A 245 14.75 -0.37 -8.75
CA VAL A 245 13.71 0.63 -8.52
C VAL A 245 12.68 0.53 -9.64
N GLY A 246 11.40 0.59 -9.29
CA GLY A 246 10.29 0.36 -10.21
C GLY A 246 9.91 -1.12 -10.39
N PHE A 247 10.59 -2.06 -9.72
CA PHE A 247 10.15 -3.45 -9.69
C PHE A 247 8.77 -3.57 -9.03
N ARG A 248 7.86 -4.33 -9.66
CA ARG A 248 6.53 -4.66 -9.12
C ARG A 248 6.70 -5.62 -7.96
N LEU A 249 6.92 -5.08 -6.77
CA LEU A 249 7.29 -5.83 -5.58
C LEU A 249 6.05 -6.33 -4.84
N ALA A 250 5.00 -5.52 -4.79
CA ALA A 250 3.77 -5.81 -4.05
C ALA A 250 2.53 -5.51 -4.89
N GLN A 251 1.37 -5.81 -4.31
CA GLN A 251 0.05 -5.51 -4.86
C GLN A 251 -0.85 -4.97 -3.75
N ILE A 252 -1.73 -4.02 -4.10
CA ILE A 252 -2.78 -3.51 -3.21
C ILE A 252 -4.09 -4.18 -3.58
N VAL A 253 -4.71 -4.79 -2.58
CA VAL A 253 -6.05 -5.39 -2.61
C VAL A 253 -7.01 -4.37 -1.99
N PHE A 254 -8.19 -4.22 -2.58
CA PHE A 254 -9.20 -3.28 -2.12
C PHE A 254 -10.42 -4.05 -1.64
N SER A 255 -11.03 -3.61 -0.55
CA SER A 255 -12.24 -4.22 0.02
C SER A 255 -13.16 -3.14 0.58
N MET A 256 -14.44 -3.45 0.77
CA MET A 256 -15.40 -2.56 1.43
C MET A 256 -15.58 -2.95 2.90
N THR A 257 -15.57 -1.97 3.82
CA THR A 257 -15.80 -2.19 5.27
C THR A 257 -17.24 -1.98 5.71
N GLY A 258 -18.04 -1.31 4.89
CA GLY A 258 -19.28 -0.66 5.36
C GLY A 258 -18.98 0.65 6.10
N SER A 259 -20.02 1.33 6.59
CA SER A 259 -19.90 2.64 7.25
C SER A 259 -18.92 2.61 8.43
N VAL A 260 -18.01 3.59 8.48
CA VAL A 260 -16.99 3.71 9.52
C VAL A 260 -17.29 4.89 10.43
N GLY A 261 -17.05 4.73 11.73
CA GLY A 261 -17.28 5.79 12.72
C GLY A 261 -16.24 6.91 12.68
N THR A 262 -14.99 6.58 12.33
CA THR A 262 -13.87 7.53 12.24
C THR A 262 -12.96 7.14 11.09
N GLU A 263 -12.60 8.10 10.23
CA GLU A 263 -11.65 7.89 9.13
C GLU A 263 -10.19 7.92 9.62
N TYR A 264 -9.26 7.32 8.86
CA TYR A 264 -7.87 7.16 9.31
C TYR A 264 -7.19 8.45 9.78
N ALA A 265 -7.35 9.55 9.04
CA ALA A 265 -6.72 10.82 9.39
C ALA A 265 -7.31 11.48 10.65
N GLN A 266 -8.54 11.14 11.02
CA GLN A 266 -9.20 11.62 12.24
C GLN A 266 -8.95 10.70 13.44
N ALA A 267 -8.64 9.42 13.20
CA ALA A 267 -8.32 8.45 14.25
C ALA A 267 -6.86 8.61 14.72
N SER A 268 -5.93 7.85 14.14
CA SER A 268 -4.51 7.95 14.51
C SER A 268 -3.79 9.05 13.72
N GLY A 269 -4.10 9.20 12.42
CA GLY A 269 -3.45 10.15 11.51
C GLY A 269 -1.92 10.04 11.45
N ASN A 270 -1.34 8.96 11.98
CA ASN A 270 0.10 8.90 12.23
C ASN A 270 0.92 9.01 10.94
N TYR A 271 0.36 8.56 9.82
CA TYR A 271 1.03 8.55 8.52
C TYR A 271 0.27 9.29 7.42
N GLN A 272 -0.74 10.10 7.77
CA GLN A 272 -1.51 10.93 6.83
C GLN A 272 -2.01 12.21 7.50
N ALA A 273 -1.76 13.36 6.88
CA ALA A 273 -2.20 14.66 7.39
C ALA A 273 -3.72 14.86 7.27
N GLN A 274 -4.31 15.57 8.24
CA GLN A 274 -5.76 15.80 8.34
C GLN A 274 -6.36 16.59 7.17
N ASN A 275 -5.59 17.48 6.53
CA ASN A 275 -6.07 18.30 5.42
C ASN A 275 -6.26 17.52 4.11
N VAL A 276 -5.98 16.21 4.11
CA VAL A 276 -6.14 15.31 2.95
C VAL A 276 -7.57 14.73 2.89
N VAL A 277 -8.37 14.91 3.94
CA VAL A 277 -9.56 14.07 4.18
C VAL A 277 -10.81 14.90 4.42
N ASP A 278 -11.07 15.86 3.54
CA ASP A 278 -12.43 16.40 3.33
C ASP A 278 -13.04 15.79 2.05
N LEU A 279 -12.76 14.50 1.83
CA LEU A 279 -13.15 13.76 0.63
C LEU A 279 -14.46 12.97 0.82
N SER A 280 -14.87 12.72 2.06
CA SER A 280 -16.18 12.12 2.36
C SER A 280 -17.35 13.09 2.09
N TYR A 281 -17.10 14.40 1.95
CA TYR A 281 -18.10 15.40 1.55
C TYR A 281 -17.96 15.92 0.10
N ALA A 282 -16.84 15.66 -0.59
CA ALA A 282 -16.53 16.19 -1.93
C ALA A 282 -16.90 15.23 -3.09
N HIS A 283 -18.12 14.71 -3.07
CA HIS A 283 -18.63 13.84 -4.14
C HIS A 283 -18.68 14.59 -5.50
N GLY A 284 -17.93 14.10 -6.48
CA GLY A 284 -18.00 14.58 -7.88
C GLY A 284 -17.05 15.71 -8.29
N LEU A 285 -16.23 16.28 -7.38
CA LEU A 285 -15.35 17.41 -7.70
C LEU A 285 -13.92 16.95 -8.02
N LYS A 286 -13.70 16.56 -9.28
CA LYS A 286 -12.38 16.13 -9.80
C LYS A 286 -11.23 17.10 -9.47
N GLN A 287 -11.54 18.41 -9.41
CA GLN A 287 -10.56 19.45 -9.06
C GLN A 287 -10.09 19.36 -7.60
N GLN A 288 -11.02 19.29 -6.64
CA GLN A 288 -10.69 19.18 -5.22
C GLN A 288 -9.87 17.92 -4.93
N ARG A 289 -10.21 16.78 -5.56
CA ARG A 289 -9.40 15.55 -5.44
C ARG A 289 -7.95 15.74 -5.90
N GLN A 290 -7.75 16.46 -7.01
CA GLN A 290 -6.41 16.74 -7.53
C GLN A 290 -5.64 17.68 -6.60
N GLU A 291 -6.30 18.67 -6.01
CA GLU A 291 -5.70 19.59 -5.04
C GLU A 291 -5.29 18.86 -3.77
N THR A 292 -6.17 18.04 -3.22
CA THR A 292 -5.90 17.18 -2.07
C THR A 292 -4.71 16.25 -2.32
N LEU A 293 -4.70 15.55 -3.46
CA LEU A 293 -3.58 14.67 -3.82
C LEU A 293 -2.27 15.45 -4.03
N ARG A 294 -2.32 16.67 -4.58
CA ARG A 294 -1.15 17.55 -4.68
C ARG A 294 -0.65 17.93 -3.29
N ALA A 295 -1.54 18.25 -2.35
CA ALA A 295 -1.18 18.54 -0.98
C ALA A 295 -0.49 17.33 -0.31
N THR A 296 -1.06 16.14 -0.40
CA THR A 296 -0.46 14.89 0.10
C THR A 296 0.94 14.67 -0.46
N LYS A 297 1.11 14.84 -1.78
CA LYS A 297 2.41 14.69 -2.45
C LYS A 297 3.44 15.71 -1.96
N SER A 298 3.01 16.96 -1.75
CA SER A 298 3.90 18.04 -1.30
C SER A 298 4.38 17.86 0.14
N GLN A 299 3.59 17.18 0.97
CA GLN A 299 3.89 16.91 2.38
C GLN A 299 4.62 15.59 2.60
N TRP A 300 4.67 14.71 1.61
CA TRP A 300 5.35 13.43 1.77
C TRP A 300 6.87 13.61 1.74
N HIS A 301 7.52 13.05 2.74
CA HIS A 301 8.97 12.99 2.90
C HIS A 301 9.40 11.55 3.28
N PRO A 302 10.61 11.07 2.95
CA PRO A 302 11.09 9.76 3.39
C PRO A 302 10.93 9.49 4.89
N SER A 303 11.07 10.51 5.75
CA SER A 303 10.88 10.40 7.20
C SER A 303 9.46 9.96 7.60
N ASN A 304 8.46 10.06 6.71
CA ASN A 304 7.13 9.47 6.93
C ASN A 304 7.14 7.94 7.02
N MET A 305 8.19 7.26 6.54
CA MET A 305 8.33 5.80 6.67
C MET A 305 8.72 5.36 8.08
N LEU A 306 9.33 6.25 8.88
CA LEU A 306 9.87 5.89 10.17
C LEU A 306 8.76 5.52 11.16
N PRO A 307 8.95 4.45 11.96
CA PRO A 307 7.94 4.01 12.91
C PRO A 307 7.76 5.05 14.02
N ARG A 308 6.52 5.21 14.48
CA ARG A 308 6.14 6.21 15.49
C ARG A 308 5.65 5.58 16.78
N ALA A 309 6.17 4.41 17.16
CA ALA A 309 5.73 3.67 18.34
C ALA A 309 5.92 4.48 19.65
N TYR A 310 6.93 5.36 19.71
CA TYR A 310 7.14 6.33 20.78
C TYR A 310 6.00 7.33 21.00
N LYS A 311 5.06 7.45 20.06
CA LYS A 311 3.85 8.27 20.24
C LYS A 311 2.72 7.52 20.96
N ASN A 312 2.81 6.20 21.08
CA ASN A 312 1.77 5.40 21.69
C ASN A 312 1.93 5.39 23.20
N GLU A 313 0.80 5.53 23.91
CA GLU A 313 0.77 5.31 25.35
C GLU A 313 0.88 3.81 25.66
N ILE A 314 1.75 3.46 26.62
CA ILE A 314 1.81 2.09 27.16
C ILE A 314 0.77 1.99 28.26
N LEU A 315 -0.35 1.32 27.95
CA LEU A 315 -1.46 1.15 28.88
C LEU A 315 -1.10 0.17 30.00
N PRO A 316 -1.60 0.38 31.24
CA PRO A 316 -1.48 -0.60 32.31
C PRO A 316 -2.26 -1.88 31.97
N LEU A 317 -1.85 -2.99 32.58
CA LEU A 317 -2.59 -4.24 32.47
C LEU A 317 -3.85 -4.16 33.34
N GLU A 318 -5.01 -4.17 32.68
CA GLU A 318 -6.31 -4.30 33.34
C GLU A 318 -6.61 -5.79 33.57
N PRO A 319 -6.93 -6.24 34.80
CA PRO A 319 -7.27 -7.63 35.07
C PRO A 319 -8.48 -8.08 34.24
N VAL A 320 -8.38 -9.22 33.58
CA VAL A 320 -9.53 -9.81 32.87
C VAL A 320 -10.31 -10.70 33.83
N GLU A 321 -11.54 -10.30 34.14
CA GLU A 321 -12.41 -11.07 35.03
C GLU A 321 -12.76 -12.46 34.47
N GLY A 322 -12.87 -13.45 35.35
CA GLY A 322 -13.26 -14.83 34.98
C GLY A 322 -12.11 -15.71 34.50
N LEU A 323 -10.86 -15.21 34.47
CA LEU A 323 -9.70 -16.04 34.18
C LEU A 323 -9.40 -17.05 35.30
N GLN A 324 -8.79 -18.17 34.91
CA GLN A 324 -8.34 -19.17 35.87
C GLN A 324 -7.27 -18.60 36.80
N LYS A 325 -7.28 -19.05 38.06
CA LYS A 325 -6.32 -18.59 39.07
C LYS A 325 -4.88 -18.78 38.59
N GLY A 326 -4.10 -17.70 38.58
CA GLY A 326 -2.72 -17.68 38.12
C GLY A 326 -2.53 -17.20 36.68
N ILE A 327 -3.63 -16.89 35.98
CA ILE A 327 -3.62 -16.18 34.70
C ILE A 327 -4.15 -14.77 35.00
N ALA A 328 -3.31 -13.75 34.81
CA ALA A 328 -3.69 -12.34 34.89
C ALA A 328 -4.19 -11.84 33.53
#